data_AF-A0A7L2SPP9-F1
#
_entry.id   AF-A0A7L2SPP9-F1
#
_cell.length_a   1.000
_cell.length_b   1.000
_cell.length_c   1.000
_cell.angle_alpha   90.00
_cell.angle_beta   90.00
_cell.angle_gamma   90.00
#
_symmetry.space_group_name_H-M   'P 1'
#
loop_
_entity.id
_entity.type
_entity.pdbx_description
1 polymer ?
#
loop_
_entity_poly.entity_id
_entity_poly.type
_entity_poly.pdbx_seq_one_letter_code
_entity_poly.pdbx_strand_id
1 'polypeptide(L)'
;WKPVADYIDQQFEQYFRDESGLNRKNIQDNRVHCCIYFISPFGHGLRPLDVEFMRALHQRVNIVPVLAKADTLTPSEVERMKNKIREEIDHYGIRIYQFPECDSDEDEEFKLQDQALK
;
A
#
# COMPACT_ATOMS: atom_id res chain seq x y z
N TRP A 1 6.19 -10.89 -8.43
CA TRP A 1 4.94 -10.84 -7.68
C TRP A 1 4.63 -12.17 -7.00
N LYS A 2 4.65 -13.32 -7.70
CA LYS A 2 4.34 -14.64 -7.11
C LYS A 2 5.01 -14.93 -5.75
N PRO A 3 6.34 -14.83 -5.57
CA PRO A 3 6.95 -15.15 -4.28
C PRO A 3 6.48 -14.25 -3.13
N VAL A 4 6.15 -12.98 -3.43
CA VAL A 4 5.64 -12.01 -2.45
C VAL A 4 4.18 -12.32 -2.11
N ALA A 5 3.37 -12.63 -3.11
CA ALA A 5 1.98 -13.04 -2.91
C ALA A 5 1.89 -14.34 -2.10
N ASP A 6 2.71 -15.34 -2.45
CA ASP A 6 2.77 -16.63 -1.75
C ASP A 6 3.19 -16.44 -0.28
N TYR A 7 4.15 -15.55 0.00
CA TYR A 7 4.56 -15.23 1.36
C TYR A 7 3.42 -14.60 2.17
N ILE A 8 2.71 -13.63 1.59
CA ILE A 8 1.55 -12.98 2.24
C ILE A 8 0.46 -14.02 2.54
N ASP A 9 0.11 -14.84 1.55
CA ASP A 9 -0.90 -15.89 1.68
C ASP A 9 -0.49 -16.91 2.76
N GLN A 10 0.79 -17.27 2.85
CA GLN A 10 1.33 -18.14 3.91
C GLN A 10 1.21 -17.53 5.31
N GLN A 11 1.48 -16.23 5.48
CA GLN A 11 1.32 -15.57 6.78
C GLN A 11 -0.16 -15.54 7.21
N PHE A 12 -1.07 -15.29 6.27
CA PHE A 12 -2.51 -15.35 6.54
C PHE A 12 -2.96 -16.76 6.93
N GLU A 13 -2.50 -17.79 6.22
CA GLU A 13 -2.84 -19.18 6.53
C GLU A 13 -2.31 -19.60 7.90
N GLN A 14 -1.07 -19.20 8.24
CA GLN A 14 -0.48 -19.49 9.54
C GLN A 14 -1.32 -18.88 10.67
N TYR A 15 -1.67 -17.60 10.54
CA TYR A 15 -2.53 -16.93 11.52
C TYR A 15 -3.91 -17.59 11.64
N PHE A 16 -4.52 -17.95 10.51
CA PHE A 16 -5.81 -18.63 10.49
C PHE A 16 -5.79 -19.99 11.19
N ARG A 17 -4.70 -20.77 11.01
CA ARG A 17 -4.50 -22.05 11.70
C ARG A 17 -4.34 -21.86 13.22
N ASP A 18 -3.59 -20.86 13.63
CA ASP A 18 -3.34 -20.57 15.05
C ASP A 18 -4.63 -20.07 15.75
N GLU A 19 -5.45 -19.27 15.06
CA GLU A 19 -6.77 -18.82 15.54
C GLU A 19 -7.79 -19.97 15.64
N SER A 20 -7.79 -20.87 14.64
CA SER A 20 -8.67 -22.04 14.58
C SER A 20 -8.27 -23.16 15.55
N GLY A 21 -7.03 -23.15 16.04
CA GLY A 21 -6.49 -24.14 16.96
C GLY A 21 -7.11 -24.12 18.37
N LEU A 22 -6.88 -25.20 19.11
CA LEU A 22 -7.38 -25.35 20.49
C LEU A 22 -6.62 -24.49 21.51
N ASN A 23 -5.39 -24.08 21.20
CA ASN A 23 -4.48 -23.40 22.13
C ASN A 23 -4.25 -21.94 21.71
N ARG A 24 -5.27 -21.09 21.95
CA ARG A 24 -5.31 -19.68 21.52
C ARG A 24 -4.54 -18.70 22.41
N LYS A 25 -3.79 -19.19 23.41
CA LYS A 25 -3.05 -18.33 24.32
C LYS A 25 -1.74 -17.91 23.65
N ASN A 26 -1.58 -16.59 23.42
CA ASN A 26 -0.36 -15.96 22.91
C ASN A 26 -0.08 -16.13 21.39
N ILE A 27 -1.11 -15.95 20.55
CA ILE A 27 -0.96 -15.93 19.08
C ILE A 27 -0.11 -14.72 18.66
N GLN A 28 0.93 -14.94 17.86
CA GLN A 28 1.74 -13.87 17.26
C GLN A 28 1.19 -13.52 15.88
N ASP A 29 0.87 -12.24 15.66
CA ASP A 29 0.42 -11.77 14.35
C ASP A 29 1.61 -11.41 13.46
N ASN A 30 1.94 -12.31 12.54
CA ASN A 30 2.99 -12.12 11.54
C ASN A 30 2.44 -11.72 10.15
N ARG A 31 1.15 -11.36 10.06
CA ARG A 31 0.55 -10.95 8.78
C ARG A 31 1.18 -9.66 8.26
N VAL A 32 1.23 -9.52 6.95
CA VAL A 32 1.72 -8.28 6.32
C VAL A 32 0.59 -7.25 6.33
N HIS A 33 0.66 -6.27 7.23
CA HIS A 33 -0.39 -5.23 7.34
C HIS A 33 -0.30 -4.16 6.25
N CYS A 34 0.90 -3.90 5.74
CA CYS A 34 1.17 -2.85 4.75
C CYS A 34 2.31 -3.24 3.80
N CYS A 35 2.17 -2.90 2.52
CA CYS A 35 3.17 -3.07 1.48
C CYS A 35 3.55 -1.70 0.92
N ILE A 36 4.78 -1.25 1.19
CA ILE A 36 5.34 -0.03 0.60
C ILE A 36 5.85 -0.36 -0.81
N TYR A 37 5.16 0.13 -1.82
CA TYR A 37 5.48 -0.15 -3.22
C TYR A 37 6.27 1.00 -3.85
N PHE A 38 7.54 0.74 -4.18
CA PHE A 38 8.42 1.75 -4.78
C PHE A 38 8.23 1.84 -6.28
N ILE A 39 7.77 3.00 -6.75
CA ILE A 39 7.60 3.34 -8.16
C ILE A 39 8.86 4.07 -8.64
N SER A 40 9.39 3.65 -9.79
CA SER A 40 10.54 4.31 -10.41
C SER A 40 10.23 5.77 -10.76
N PRO A 41 11.11 6.74 -10.46
CA PRO A 41 10.93 8.12 -10.91
C PRO A 41 11.20 8.26 -12.41
N PHE A 42 11.93 7.31 -12.99
CA PHE A 42 12.25 7.26 -14.41
C PHE A 42 11.08 6.63 -15.16
N GLY A 43 10.31 7.48 -15.85
CA GLY A 43 9.18 7.05 -16.67
C GLY A 43 8.16 8.18 -16.86
N HIS A 44 7.18 7.91 -17.71
CA HIS A 44 6.03 8.78 -17.90
C HIS A 44 4.78 8.24 -17.19
N GLY A 45 4.91 7.35 -16.20
CA GLY A 45 3.79 6.68 -15.54
C GLY A 45 4.20 5.34 -14.93
N LEU A 46 3.21 4.53 -14.57
CA LEU A 46 3.35 3.16 -14.11
C LEU A 46 3.79 2.26 -15.25
N ARG A 47 4.80 1.44 -15.00
CA ARG A 47 5.21 0.42 -15.96
C ARG A 47 4.18 -0.71 -15.97
N PRO A 48 3.96 -1.41 -17.09
CA PRO A 48 3.06 -2.56 -17.14
C PRO A 48 3.35 -3.61 -16.07
N LEU A 49 4.63 -3.81 -15.75
CA LEU A 49 5.07 -4.69 -14.67
C LEU A 49 4.56 -4.23 -13.29
N ASP A 50 4.60 -2.92 -13.03
CA ASP A 50 4.12 -2.36 -11.75
C ASP A 50 2.60 -2.53 -11.63
N VAL A 51 1.88 -2.34 -12.75
CA VAL A 51 0.43 -2.56 -12.83
C VAL A 51 0.07 -4.01 -12.51
N GLU A 52 0.73 -4.99 -13.16
CA GLU A 52 0.50 -6.42 -12.90
C GLU A 52 0.82 -6.81 -11.45
N PHE A 53 1.91 -6.27 -10.90
CA PHE A 53 2.32 -6.55 -9.54
C PHE A 53 1.30 -6.01 -8.52
N MET A 54 0.90 -4.75 -8.67
CA MET A 54 -0.08 -4.12 -7.78
C MET A 54 -1.47 -4.75 -7.93
N ARG A 55 -1.91 -5.08 -9.15
CA ARG A 55 -3.17 -5.82 -9.39
C ARG A 55 -3.21 -7.20 -8.76
N ALA A 56 -2.07 -7.85 -8.53
CA ALA A 56 -2.05 -9.13 -7.84
C ALA A 56 -2.09 -8.99 -6.31
N LEU A 57 -1.57 -7.87 -5.77
CA LEU A 57 -1.43 -7.67 -4.33
C LEU A 57 -2.55 -6.83 -3.70
N HIS A 58 -3.23 -5.96 -4.44
CA HIS A 58 -4.22 -5.00 -3.91
C HIS A 58 -5.46 -5.63 -3.25
N GLN A 59 -5.64 -6.95 -3.38
CA GLN A 59 -6.71 -7.69 -2.69
C GLN A 59 -6.22 -8.41 -1.43
N ARG A 60 -4.90 -8.56 -1.27
CA ARG A 60 -4.27 -9.32 -0.17
C ARG A 60 -3.71 -8.41 0.91
N VAL A 61 -3.15 -7.26 0.52
CA VAL A 61 -2.45 -6.35 1.43
C VAL A 61 -2.75 -4.91 1.06
N ASN A 62 -2.73 -4.03 2.07
CA ASN A 62 -2.81 -2.59 1.89
C ASN A 62 -1.54 -2.08 1.20
N ILE A 63 -1.67 -1.50 0.01
CA ILE A 63 -0.52 -0.98 -0.76
C ILE A 63 -0.41 0.52 -0.55
N VAL A 64 0.79 0.99 -0.20
CA VAL A 64 1.15 2.42 -0.15
C VAL A 64 2.17 2.67 -1.28
N PRO A 65 1.75 3.31 -2.39
CA PRO A 65 2.67 3.64 -3.47
C PRO A 65 3.58 4.81 -3.08
N VAL A 66 4.89 4.65 -3.26
CA VAL A 66 5.91 5.65 -2.96
C VAL A 66 6.75 5.92 -4.19
N LEU A 67 6.91 7.19 -4.56
CA LEU A 67 7.83 7.59 -5.62
C LEU A 67 9.27 7.46 -5.12
N ALA A 68 10.01 6.52 -5.67
CA ALA A 68 11.39 6.28 -5.29
C ALA A 68 12.31 7.40 -5.82
N LYS A 69 13.40 7.69 -5.09
CA LYS A 69 14.43 8.66 -5.50
C LYS A 69 13.86 9.99 -6.01
N ALA A 70 12.91 10.56 -5.27
CA ALA A 70 12.22 11.79 -5.66
C ALA A 70 13.17 13.01 -5.75
N ASP A 71 14.36 12.94 -5.15
CA ASP A 71 15.45 13.89 -5.28
C ASP A 71 15.97 14.04 -6.72
N THR A 72 15.73 13.04 -7.58
CA THR A 72 16.11 13.07 -9.00
C THR A 72 15.17 13.88 -9.88
N LEU A 73 14.05 14.37 -9.33
CA LEU A 73 13.01 15.10 -10.05
C LEU A 73 12.86 16.51 -9.48
N THR A 74 12.50 17.47 -10.33
CA THR A 74 12.09 18.80 -9.87
C THR A 74 10.72 18.75 -9.19
N PRO A 75 10.37 19.71 -8.31
CA PRO A 75 9.07 19.71 -7.63
C PRO A 75 7.86 19.65 -8.57
N SER A 76 7.93 20.35 -9.71
CA SER A 76 6.89 20.34 -10.74
C SER A 76 6.78 18.98 -11.45
N GLU A 77 7.90 18.30 -11.67
CA GLU A 77 7.90 16.95 -12.24
C GLU A 77 7.36 15.91 -11.26
N VAL A 78 7.67 16.04 -9.96
CA VAL A 78 7.11 15.18 -8.91
C VAL A 78 5.59 15.31 -8.87
N GLU A 79 5.06 16.54 -8.90
CA GLU A 79 3.62 16.77 -8.89
C GLU A 79 2.93 16.18 -10.12
N ARG A 80 3.50 16.42 -11.32
CA ARG A 80 3.00 15.82 -12.57
C ARG A 80 3.02 14.30 -12.51
N MET A 81 4.09 13.70 -11.99
CA MET A 81 4.23 12.25 -11.87
C MET A 81 3.22 11.67 -10.87
N LYS A 82 3.03 12.33 -9.71
CA LYS A 82 2.03 11.93 -8.72
C LYS A 82 0.62 11.93 -9.30
N ASN A 83 0.23 12.99 -10.01
CA ASN A 83 -1.10 13.08 -10.62
C ASN A 83 -1.30 11.99 -11.66
N LYS A 84 -0.31 11.76 -12.51
CA LYS A 84 -0.38 10.70 -13.52
C LYS A 84 -0.45 9.29 -12.91
N ILE A 85 0.33 9.02 -11.85
CA ILE A 85 0.25 7.75 -11.13
C ILE A 85 -1.15 7.55 -10.53
N ARG A 86 -1.75 8.59 -9.93
CA ARG A 86 -3.11 8.50 -9.37
C ARG A 86 -4.15 8.20 -10.45
N GLU A 87 -4.09 8.89 -11.59
CA GLU A 87 -4.97 8.64 -12.74
C GLU A 87 -4.85 7.20 -13.25
N GLU A 88 -3.62 6.69 -13.37
CA GLU A 88 -3.40 5.32 -13.84
C GLU A 88 -3.82 4.27 -12.81
N ILE A 89 -3.61 4.50 -11.51
CA ILE A 89 -4.12 3.62 -10.43
C ILE A 89 -5.63 3.46 -10.53
N ASP A 90 -6.36 4.57 -10.72
CA ASP A 90 -7.82 4.57 -10.89
C ASP A 90 -8.24 3.88 -12.20
N HIS A 91 -7.56 4.21 -13.30
CA HIS A 91 -7.80 3.60 -14.61
C HIS A 91 -7.66 2.07 -14.60
N TYR A 92 -6.66 1.54 -13.90
CA TYR A 92 -6.43 0.10 -13.78
C TYR A 92 -7.25 -0.56 -12.64
N GLY A 93 -8.04 0.21 -11.88
CA GLY A 93 -8.86 -0.28 -10.77
C GLY A 93 -8.04 -0.86 -9.62
N ILE A 94 -6.82 -0.34 -9.40
CA ILE A 94 -5.94 -0.77 -8.32
C ILE A 94 -6.39 -0.09 -7.02
N ARG A 95 -6.60 -0.89 -5.97
CA ARG A 95 -7.03 -0.38 -4.66
C ARG A 95 -5.79 -0.14 -3.80
N ILE A 96 -5.47 1.12 -3.56
CA ILE A 96 -4.42 1.52 -2.63
C ILE A 96 -5.01 1.82 -1.27
N TYR A 97 -4.17 1.82 -0.24
CA TYR A 97 -4.57 2.24 1.09
C TYR A 97 -5.03 3.71 1.04
N GLN A 98 -6.26 3.94 1.48
CA GLN A 98 -6.79 5.27 1.73
C GLN A 98 -6.76 5.48 3.24
N PHE A 99 -6.20 6.60 3.68
CA PHE A 99 -6.30 6.97 5.08
C PHE A 99 -7.79 7.13 5.42
N PRO A 100 -8.29 6.45 6.46
CA PRO A 100 -9.66 6.64 6.90
C PRO A 100 -9.91 8.13 7.19
N GLU A 101 -11.13 8.60 6.96
CA GLU A 101 -11.52 9.94 7.41
C GLU A 101 -11.47 9.92 8.94
N CYS A 102 -10.62 10.77 9.54
CA CYS A 102 -10.58 10.94 10.99
C CYS A 102 -12.00 11.19 11.50
N ASP A 103 -12.48 10.34 12.41
CA ASP A 103 -13.76 10.56 13.06
C ASP A 103 -13.76 11.94 13.75
N SER A 104 -14.93 12.57 13.86
CA SER A 104 -15.07 13.90 14.46
C SER A 104 -14.53 13.98 15.89
N ASP A 105 -14.37 12.84 16.54
CA ASP A 105 -13.99 12.70 17.94
C ASP A 105 -12.47 12.46 18.13
N GLU A 106 -11.68 12.41 17.04
CA GLU A 106 -10.21 12.28 17.12
C GLU A 106 -9.52 13.63 17.40
N ASP A 107 -8.40 13.55 18.14
CA ASP A 107 -7.60 14.70 18.60
C ASP A 107 -7.19 15.63 17.42
N GLU A 108 -7.20 16.95 17.66
CA GLU A 108 -6.83 17.94 16.64
C GLU A 108 -5.41 17.71 16.08
N GLU A 109 -4.49 17.20 16.89
CA GLU A 109 -3.13 16.85 16.47
C GLU A 109 -3.13 15.70 15.45
N PHE A 110 -4.03 14.72 15.61
CA PHE A 110 -4.20 13.59 14.69
C PHE A 110 -4.83 14.05 13.37
N LYS A 111 -5.83 14.94 13.44
CA LYS A 111 -6.43 15.59 12.26
C LYS A 111 -5.43 16.43 11.46
N LEU A 112 -4.51 17.12 12.13
CA LEU A 112 -3.43 17.87 11.49
C LEU A 112 -2.40 16.96 10.81
N GLN A 113 -2.07 15.81 11.42
CA GLN A 113 -1.19 14.81 10.80
C GLN A 113 -1.84 14.16 9.57
N ASP A 114 -3.13 13.80 9.64
CA ASP A 114 -3.87 13.24 8.51
C ASP A 114 -3.94 14.22 7.33
N GLN A 115 -4.20 15.51 7.58
CA GLN A 115 -4.16 16.54 6.54
C GLN A 115 -2.79 16.73 5.89
N ALA A 116 -1.70 16.50 6.63
CA ALA A 116 -0.35 16.58 6.08
C ALA A 116 0.04 15.32 5.27
N LEU A 117 -0.64 14.19 5.49
CA LEU A 117 -0.37 12.91 4.84
C LEU A 117 -1.23 12.66 3.59
N LYS A 118 -2.40 13.32 3.49
CA LYS A 118 -3.27 13.34 2.31
C LYS A 118 -2.70 14.22 1.19
#